data_AF-A0A959V6S3-F1
#
_entry.id   AF-A0A959V6S3-F1
#
_cell.length_a   1.000
_cell.length_b   1.000
_cell.length_c   1.000
_cell.angle_alpha   90.00
_cell.angle_beta   90.00
_cell.angle_gamma   90.00
#
_symmetry.space_group_name_H-M   'P 1'
#
loop_
_entity.id
_entity.type
_entity.pdbx_description
1 polymer ?
#
loop_
_entity_poly.entity_id
_entity_poly.type
_entity_poly.pdbx_seq_one_letter_code
_entity_poly.pdbx_strand_id
1 'polypeptide(L)'
;MRSVSDQLHRTITLPDRPERIISLVPSQTELLYDIGLGERVVGITKFCVRPEEWFRTKARVGGTKQVHLDRVRALEPDLIIANKEENSREDI
;
A
#
# COMPACT_ATOMS: atom_id res chain seq x y z
N MET A 1 3.07 -14.01 -13.45
CA MET A 1 3.63 -12.64 -13.34
C MET A 1 3.24 -11.89 -14.58
N ARG A 2 2.86 -10.62 -14.44
CA ARG A 2 2.38 -9.78 -15.52
C ARG A 2 3.11 -8.44 -15.53
N SER A 3 3.50 -8.00 -16.73
CA SER A 3 4.02 -6.65 -16.95
C SER A 3 2.86 -5.67 -17.10
N VAL A 4 2.93 -4.55 -16.36
CA VAL A 4 1.97 -3.47 -16.41
C VAL A 4 2.68 -2.11 -16.50
N SER A 5 2.01 -1.13 -17.09
CA SER A 5 2.44 0.26 -17.09
C SER A 5 1.68 1.02 -15.99
N ASP A 6 2.40 1.69 -15.10
CA ASP A 6 1.77 2.50 -14.05
C ASP A 6 1.43 3.93 -14.52
N GLN A 7 0.87 4.74 -13.62
CA GLN A 7 0.48 6.13 -13.92
C GLN A 7 1.65 7.08 -14.20
N LEU A 8 2.90 6.64 -13.96
CA LEU A 8 4.12 7.37 -14.30
C LEU A 8 4.79 6.80 -15.55
N HIS A 9 4.09 5.94 -16.30
CA HIS A 9 4.59 5.24 -17.48
C HIS A 9 5.80 4.34 -17.20
N ARG A 10 5.96 3.89 -15.95
CA ARG A 10 6.98 2.89 -15.59
C ARG A 10 6.43 1.51 -15.90
N THR A 11 7.25 0.68 -16.55
CA THR A 11 6.93 -0.74 -16.72
C THR A 11 7.39 -1.51 -15.49
N ILE A 12 6.47 -2.18 -14.82
CA ILE A 12 6.74 -3.00 -13.64
C ILE A 12 6.22 -4.42 -13.84
N THR A 13 6.88 -5.40 -13.21
CA THR A 13 6.43 -6.79 -13.19
C THR A 13 5.76 -7.06 -11.84
N LEU A 14 4.52 -7.56 -11.87
CA LEU A 14 3.75 -7.89 -10.68
C LEU A 14 3.36 -9.37 -10.66
N PRO A 15 3.10 -9.96 -9.49
CA PRO A 15 2.39 -11.22 -9.42
C PRO A 15 1.01 -11.08 -10.07
N ASP A 16 0.48 -12.18 -10.63
CA ASP A 16 -0.84 -12.14 -11.30
C ASP A 16 -1.97 -11.83 -10.30
N ARG A 17 -1.72 -12.14 -9.02
CA ARG A 17 -2.62 -11.90 -7.91
C ARG A 17 -1.80 -11.56 -6.66
N PRO A 18 -1.60 -10.27 -6.37
CA PRO A 18 -0.98 -9.83 -5.13
C PRO A 18 -1.80 -10.31 -3.92
N GLU A 19 -1.12 -10.83 -2.90
CA GLU A 19 -1.70 -11.35 -1.66
C GLU A 19 -1.22 -10.59 -0.41
N ARG A 20 -0.17 -9.75 -0.51
CA ARG A 20 0.38 -8.97 0.59
C ARG A 20 0.58 -7.52 0.18
N ILE A 21 -0.49 -6.73 0.33
CA ILE A 21 -0.60 -5.36 -0.16
C ILE A 21 -0.35 -4.37 0.97
N ILE A 22 0.47 -3.36 0.71
CA ILE A 22 0.57 -2.16 1.55
C ILE A 22 -0.03 -0.98 0.80
N SER A 23 -0.90 -0.23 1.48
CA SER A 23 -1.47 1.02 0.97
C SER A 23 -0.87 2.22 1.70
N LEU A 24 -0.27 3.13 0.96
CA LEU A 24 0.36 4.32 1.53
C LEU A 24 -0.54 5.55 1.54
N VAL A 25 -1.76 5.45 1.01
CA VAL A 25 -2.62 6.61 0.71
C VAL A 25 -4.04 6.37 1.27
N PRO A 26 -4.66 7.34 1.98
CA PRO A 26 -5.99 7.16 2.55
C PRO A 26 -7.06 6.77 1.53
N SER A 27 -7.16 7.52 0.42
CA SER A 27 -8.16 7.25 -0.63
C SER A 27 -8.01 5.87 -1.28
N GLN A 28 -6.77 5.41 -1.48
CA GLN A 28 -6.50 4.07 -1.99
C GLN A 28 -6.82 2.99 -0.97
N THR A 29 -6.61 3.27 0.32
CA THR A 29 -6.97 2.33 1.39
C THR A 29 -8.47 2.09 1.46
N GLU A 30 -9.26 3.16 1.37
CA GLU A 30 -10.73 3.06 1.33
C GLU A 30 -11.18 2.30 0.08
N LEU A 31 -10.61 2.59 -1.09
CA LEU A 31 -10.90 1.83 -2.31
C LEU A 31 -10.62 0.33 -2.15
N LEU A 32 -9.45 -0.04 -1.61
CA LEU A 32 -9.08 -1.45 -1.39
C LEU A 32 -10.04 -2.17 -0.44
N TYR A 33 -10.57 -1.45 0.55
CA TYR A 33 -11.59 -1.97 1.45
C TYR A 33 -12.90 -2.23 0.70
N ASP A 34 -13.37 -1.25 -0.06
CA ASP A 34 -14.64 -1.33 -0.79
C ASP A 34 -14.66 -2.47 -1.83
N ILE A 35 -13.50 -2.80 -2.42
CA ILE A 35 -13.36 -3.92 -3.36
C ILE A 35 -13.06 -5.27 -2.69
N GLY A 36 -13.12 -5.34 -1.35
CA GLY A 36 -13.07 -6.59 -0.60
C GLY A 36 -11.67 -7.20 -0.44
N LEU A 37 -10.60 -6.40 -0.45
CA LEU A 37 -9.23 -6.88 -0.30
C LEU A 37 -8.73 -6.94 1.14
N GLY A 38 -9.65 -7.03 2.10
CA GLY A 38 -9.39 -7.12 3.55
C GLY A 38 -8.22 -8.00 3.92
N GLU A 39 -8.28 -9.28 3.58
CA GLU A 39 -7.24 -10.26 3.97
C GLU A 39 -5.88 -9.98 3.32
N ARG A 40 -5.86 -9.28 2.19
CA ARG A 40 -4.62 -9.04 1.43
C ARG A 40 -3.92 -7.77 1.85
N VAL A 41 -4.64 -6.79 2.39
CA VAL A 41 -4.01 -5.57 2.91
C VAL A 41 -3.39 -5.87 4.26
N VAL A 42 -2.06 -5.80 4.32
CA VAL A 42 -1.27 -6.14 5.52
C VAL A 42 -0.74 -4.90 6.24
N GLY A 43 -0.68 -3.75 5.57
CA GLY A 43 -0.19 -2.51 6.16
C GLY A 43 -0.79 -1.25 5.54
N ILE A 44 -0.97 -0.23 6.39
CA ILE A 44 -1.51 1.09 6.05
C ILE A 44 -0.71 2.20 6.76
N THR A 45 -0.84 3.45 6.30
CA THR A 45 -0.23 4.59 7.02
C THR A 45 -1.09 5.03 8.21
N LYS A 46 -0.49 5.81 9.11
CA LYS A 46 -1.20 6.42 10.26
C LYS A 46 -2.32 7.39 9.85
N PHE A 47 -2.35 7.82 8.59
CA PHE A 47 -3.35 8.73 8.05
C PHE A 47 -4.57 7.99 7.48
N CYS A 48 -4.46 6.68 7.27
CA CYS A 48 -5.56 5.85 6.81
C CYS A 48 -6.49 5.51 7.99
N VAL A 49 -7.29 6.50 8.40
CA VAL A 49 -8.20 6.38 9.55
C VAL A 49 -9.53 5.71 9.20
N ARG A 50 -9.80 5.49 7.91
CA ARG A 50 -10.96 4.78 7.37
C ARG A 50 -10.49 3.60 6.50
N PRO A 51 -11.21 2.46 6.55
CA PRO A 51 -12.26 2.12 7.52
C PRO A 51 -11.68 1.99 8.95
N GLU A 52 -12.50 2.24 9.97
CA GLU A 52 -12.06 2.19 11.37
C GLU A 52 -11.52 0.81 11.75
N GLU A 53 -12.12 -0.25 11.20
CA GLU A 53 -11.66 -1.62 11.39
C GLU A 53 -10.18 -1.78 10.99
N TRP A 54 -9.80 -1.31 9.80
CA TRP A 54 -8.42 -1.45 9.33
C TRP A 54 -7.47 -0.53 10.09
N PHE A 55 -7.92 0.67 10.46
CA PHE A 55 -7.15 1.54 11.33
C PHE A 55 -6.76 0.84 12.65
N ARG A 56 -7.65 0.02 13.19
CA ARG A 56 -7.41 -0.74 14.42
C ARG A 56 -6.58 -2.00 14.19
N THR A 57 -6.85 -2.75 13.12
CA THR A 57 -6.31 -4.12 12.91
C THR A 57 -5.04 -4.18 12.06
N LYS A 58 -4.84 -3.28 11.10
CA LYS A 58 -3.71 -3.34 10.16
C LYS A 58 -2.43 -2.75 10.75
N ALA A 59 -1.29 -3.23 10.26
CA ALA A 59 0.01 -2.75 10.68
C ALA A 59 0.24 -1.30 10.21
N ARG A 60 0.83 -0.46 11.08
CA ARG A 60 1.13 0.94 10.76
C ARG A 60 2.56 1.06 10.22
N VAL A 61 2.68 1.47 8.97
CA VAL A 61 3.96 1.58 8.23
C VAL A 61 4.49 3.02 8.14
N GLY A 62 4.06 3.92 9.03
CA GLY A 62 4.54 5.30 9.08
C GLY A 62 3.53 6.30 8.49
N GLY A 63 4.05 7.36 7.85
CA GLY A 63 3.28 8.37 7.12
C GLY A 63 3.40 8.23 5.60
N THR A 64 2.90 9.22 4.85
CA THR A 64 2.98 9.23 3.38
C THR A 64 4.39 9.61 2.85
N LYS A 65 5.12 10.49 3.55
CA LYS A 65 6.51 10.93 3.22
C LYS A 65 7.55 10.54 4.28
N GLN A 66 7.17 9.61 5.15
CA GLN A 66 7.97 9.12 6.26
C GLN A 66 7.61 7.65 6.46
N VAL A 67 7.89 6.84 5.43
CA VAL A 67 7.54 5.42 5.44
C VAL A 67 8.59 4.67 6.27
N HIS A 68 8.13 3.83 7.20
CA HIS A 68 9.03 3.00 8.00
C HIS A 68 9.42 1.76 7.20
N LEU A 69 10.46 1.88 6.35
CA LEU A 69 10.88 0.83 5.42
C LEU A 69 11.18 -0.51 6.11
N ASP A 70 11.71 -0.51 7.34
CA ASP A 70 11.97 -1.75 8.06
C ASP A 70 10.68 -2.49 8.44
N ARG A 71 9.62 -1.75 8.76
CA ARG A 71 8.28 -2.34 9.00
C ARG A 71 7.67 -2.84 7.70
N VAL A 72 7.84 -2.09 6.61
CA VAL A 72 7.39 -2.52 5.27
C VAL A 72 8.06 -3.84 4.91
N ARG A 73 9.39 -3.94 5.03
CA ARG A 73 10.13 -5.19 4.74
C ARG A 73 9.70 -6.35 5.61
N ALA A 74 9.49 -6.13 6.91
CA ALA A 74 9.04 -7.18 7.84
C ALA A 74 7.63 -7.72 7.51
N LEU A 75 6.82 -6.96 6.78
CA LEU A 75 5.51 -7.41 6.29
C LEU A 75 5.60 -8.18 4.97
N GLU A 76 6.77 -8.32 4.36
CA GLU A 76 6.98 -9.07 3.11
C GLU A 76 5.91 -8.76 2.04
N PRO A 77 5.68 -7.49 1.67
CA PRO A 77 4.67 -7.14 0.70
C PRO A 77 5.09 -7.59 -0.71
N ASP A 78 4.10 -7.98 -1.51
CA ASP A 78 4.26 -8.26 -2.93
C ASP A 78 3.68 -7.15 -3.83
N LEU A 79 3.00 -6.16 -3.22
CA LEU A 79 2.55 -4.93 -3.86
C LEU A 79 2.52 -3.77 -2.86
N ILE A 80 3.05 -2.62 -3.25
CA ILE A 80 2.91 -1.35 -2.53
C ILE A 80 2.17 -0.37 -3.43
N ILE A 81 1.07 0.19 -2.94
CA ILE A 81 0.28 1.20 -3.64
C ILE A 81 0.62 2.58 -3.07
N ALA A 82 1.08 3.46 -3.96
CA ALA A 82 1.56 4.80 -3.64
C ALA A 82 1.01 5.82 -4.64
N ASN A 83 1.08 7.10 -4.29
CA ASN A 83 0.70 8.22 -5.12
C ASN A 83 1.88 9.20 -5.26
N LYS A 84 2.08 9.72 -6.48
CA LYS A 84 3.21 10.61 -6.83
C LYS A 84 3.27 11.89 -6.00
N GLU A 85 2.12 12.46 -5.63
CA GLU A 85 2.05 13.74 -4.91
C GLU A 85 2.21 13.54 -3.39
N GLU A 86 1.73 12.38 -2.90
CA GLU A 86 1.73 12.06 -1.48
C GLU A 86 2.98 11.32 -1.01
N ASN A 87 3.66 10.57 -1.87
CA ASN A 87 4.84 9.77 -1.53
C ASN A 87 6.11 10.29 -2.23
N SER A 88 7.26 10.19 -1.54
CA SER A 88 8.57 10.60 -2.08
C SER A 88 9.30 9.39 -2.67
N ARG A 89 10.17 9.59 -3.67
CA ARG A 89 10.91 8.48 -4.31
C ARG A 89 11.84 7.76 -3.33
N GLU A 90 12.29 8.44 -2.29
CA GLU A 90 13.14 7.89 -1.24
C GLU A 90 12.38 6.92 -0.32
N ASP A 91 11.05 7.01 -0.30
CA ASP A 91 10.15 6.21 0.54
C ASP A 91 9.58 4.96 -0.18
N ILE A 92 9.76 4.82 -1.51
CA ILE A 92 9.12 3.78 -2.35
C ILE A 92 9.98 3.24 -3.49
#